data_AF-A0A2S2NKE4-F1
#
_entry.id   AF-A0A2S2NKE4-F1
#
_cell.length_a   1.000
_cell.length_b   1.000
_cell.length_c   1.000
_cell.angle_alpha   90.00
_cell.angle_beta   90.00
_cell.angle_gamma   90.00
#
_symmetry.space_group_name_H-M   'P 1'
#
loop_
_entity.id
_entity.type
_entity.pdbx_description
1 polymer ?
#
loop_
_entity_poly.entity_id
_entity_poly.type
_entity_poly.pdbx_seq_one_letter_code
_entity_poly.pdbx_strand_id
1 'polypeptide(L)'
;PGSVHDSTVFDNSLLRAQFENNEYEGCFLLGDGGYPCRSYLMTPLLNPTTNSEKKYQKAQIGTRNVIERVFGVLKRRFPVLSVGIRTQPKTALTTIIATAVLYNILLKQND
;
A
#
# COMPACT_ATOMS: atom_id res chain seq x y z
N PRO A 1 -10.18 9.31 17.98
CA PRO A 1 -11.21 9.51 16.92
C PRO A 1 -10.57 9.44 15.53
N GLY A 2 -11.04 8.53 14.68
CA GLY A 2 -10.55 8.40 13.30
C GLY A 2 -10.40 6.95 12.83
N SER A 3 -11.44 6.14 12.99
CA SER A 3 -11.52 4.75 12.50
C SER A 3 -12.19 4.73 11.13
N VAL A 4 -11.67 5.50 10.18
CA VAL A 4 -12.18 5.46 8.80
C VAL A 4 -11.61 4.24 8.12
N HIS A 5 -12.45 3.43 7.48
CA HIS A 5 -11.98 2.26 6.74
C HIS A 5 -11.10 2.67 5.56
N ASP A 6 -10.07 1.88 5.29
CA ASP A 6 -9.13 2.11 4.19
C ASP A 6 -9.84 2.22 2.83
N SER A 7 -10.91 1.45 2.63
CA SER A 7 -11.79 1.55 1.46
C SER A 7 -12.41 2.93 1.32
N THR A 8 -12.88 3.54 2.42
CA THR A 8 -13.43 4.90 2.42
C THR A 8 -12.36 5.94 2.12
N VAL A 9 -11.14 5.78 2.63
CA VAL A 9 -10.02 6.68 2.29
C VAL A 9 -9.71 6.61 0.78
N PHE A 10 -9.64 5.40 0.23
CA PHE A 10 -9.43 5.21 -1.20
C PHE A 10 -10.58 5.76 -2.04
N ASP A 11 -11.82 5.55 -1.63
CA ASP A 11 -13.00 6.04 -2.35
C ASP A 11 -13.06 7.56 -2.46
N ASN A 12 -12.40 8.29 -1.55
CA ASN A 12 -12.26 9.74 -1.55
C ASN A 12 -10.90 10.24 -2.06
N SER A 13 -10.07 9.35 -2.61
CA SER A 13 -8.72 9.71 -3.08
C SER A 13 -8.71 10.18 -4.53
N LEU A 14 -7.80 11.08 -4.86
CA LEU A 14 -7.50 11.44 -6.26
C LEU A 14 -7.12 10.20 -7.06
N LEU A 15 -6.36 9.27 -6.46
CA LEU A 15 -5.91 8.04 -7.10
C LEU A 15 -7.08 7.24 -7.68
N ARG A 16 -8.18 7.10 -6.95
CA ARG A 16 -9.39 6.45 -7.47
C ARG A 16 -9.91 7.15 -8.72
N ALA A 17 -10.05 8.47 -8.69
CA ALA A 17 -10.55 9.24 -9.82
C ALA A 17 -9.64 9.06 -11.06
N GLN A 18 -8.32 9.05 -10.88
CA GLN A 18 -7.36 8.84 -11.97
C GLN A 18 -7.48 7.45 -12.62
N PHE A 19 -7.66 6.40 -11.80
CA PHE A 19 -7.91 5.06 -12.32
C PHE A 19 -9.27 4.95 -13.03
N GLU A 20 -10.33 5.57 -12.50
CA GLU A 20 -11.65 5.61 -13.15
C GLU A 20 -11.63 6.40 -14.48
N ASN A 21 -10.73 7.40 -14.59
CA ASN A 21 -10.49 8.16 -15.81
C ASN A 21 -9.54 7.47 -16.81
N ASN A 22 -9.09 6.23 -16.53
CA ASN A 22 -8.11 5.48 -17.33
C ASN A 22 -6.75 6.18 -17.52
N GLU A 23 -6.32 7.01 -16.57
CA GLU A 23 -4.99 7.66 -16.61
C GLU A 23 -3.83 6.66 -16.46
N TYR A 24 -4.12 5.46 -15.95
CA TYR A 24 -3.16 4.37 -15.71
C TYR A 24 -3.48 3.13 -16.53
N GLU A 25 -3.71 3.29 -17.84
CA GLU A 25 -4.02 2.18 -18.74
C GLU A 25 -2.97 1.05 -18.66
N GLY A 26 -3.46 -0.19 -18.55
CA GLY A 26 -2.61 -1.38 -18.42
C GLY A 26 -1.98 -1.59 -17.02
N CYS A 27 -2.26 -0.72 -16.06
CA CYS A 27 -1.80 -0.86 -14.68
C CYS A 27 -2.92 -1.33 -13.74
N PHE A 28 -2.52 -2.06 -12.70
CA PHE A 28 -3.44 -2.58 -11.68
C PHE A 28 -2.91 -2.25 -10.29
N LEU A 29 -3.83 -1.87 -9.40
CA LEU A 29 -3.59 -1.79 -7.97
C LEU A 29 -3.77 -3.17 -7.33
N LEU A 30 -2.92 -3.47 -6.35
CA LEU A 30 -3.06 -4.65 -5.51
C LEU A 30 -3.56 -4.20 -4.13
N GLY A 31 -4.82 -4.51 -3.83
CA GLY A 31 -5.43 -4.26 -2.54
C GLY A 31 -5.31 -5.46 -1.61
N ASP A 32 -5.55 -5.23 -0.32
CA ASP A 32 -5.84 -6.32 0.62
C ASP A 32 -7.34 -6.65 0.64
N GLY A 33 -7.76 -7.52 1.57
CA GLY A 33 -9.16 -7.94 1.70
C GLY A 33 -10.11 -6.84 2.22
N GLY A 34 -9.58 -5.69 2.66
CA GLY A 34 -10.38 -4.55 3.10
C GLY A 34 -10.91 -3.68 1.96
N TYR A 35 -10.45 -3.92 0.73
CA TYR A 35 -10.89 -3.19 -0.47
C TYR A 35 -11.87 -4.02 -1.31
N PRO A 36 -12.81 -3.36 -2.01
CA PRO A 36 -13.61 -4.02 -3.03
C PRO A 36 -12.74 -4.37 -4.26
N CYS A 37 -13.01 -5.52 -4.86
CA CYS A 37 -12.40 -5.88 -6.15
C CYS A 37 -13.01 -5.00 -7.26
N ARG A 38 -12.16 -4.40 -8.10
CA ARG A 38 -12.55 -3.56 -9.25
C ARG A 38 -11.72 -3.95 -10.48
N SER A 39 -12.10 -3.47 -11.66
CA SER A 39 -11.36 -3.74 -12.92
C SER A 39 -9.88 -3.35 -12.85
N TYR A 40 -9.54 -2.35 -12.03
CA TYR A 40 -8.18 -1.85 -11.83
C TYR A 40 -7.64 -2.09 -10.41
N LEU A 41 -8.41 -2.73 -9.52
CA LEU A 41 -8.03 -2.99 -8.12
C LEU A 41 -8.27 -4.46 -7.78
N MET A 42 -7.18 -5.22 -7.77
CA MET A 42 -7.18 -6.66 -7.57
C MET A 42 -6.98 -6.99 -6.09
N THR A 43 -7.87 -7.79 -5.52
CA THR A 43 -7.85 -8.17 -4.09
C THR A 43 -7.75 -9.69 -3.91
N PRO A 44 -7.33 -10.18 -2.72
CA PRO A 44 -7.19 -11.63 -2.48
C PRO A 44 -8.51 -12.38 -2.71
N LEU A 45 -8.41 -13.62 -3.20
CA LEU A 45 -9.56 -14.52 -3.23
C LEU A 45 -9.73 -15.17 -1.86
N LEU A 46 -10.97 -15.21 -1.36
CA LEU A 46 -11.27 -15.81 -0.05
C LEU A 46 -11.03 -17.33 -0.06
N ASN A 47 -11.50 -18.02 -1.11
CA ASN A 47 -11.46 -19.47 -1.22
C ASN A 47 -11.03 -19.90 -2.64
N PRO A 48 -9.72 -19.88 -2.97
CA PRO A 48 -9.23 -20.30 -4.29
C PRO A 48 -9.33 -21.83 -4.44
N THR A 49 -10.18 -22.29 -5.35
CA THR A 49 -10.45 -23.72 -5.61
C THR A 49 -9.71 -24.21 -6.86
N THR A 50 -9.73 -23.42 -7.93
CA THR A 50 -9.12 -23.80 -9.21
C THR A 50 -7.62 -23.55 -9.23
N ASN A 51 -6.90 -24.21 -10.14
CA ASN A 51 -5.47 -24.00 -10.30
C ASN A 51 -5.12 -22.56 -10.70
N SER A 52 -5.97 -21.90 -11.49
CA SER A 52 -5.79 -20.50 -11.89
C SER A 52 -5.95 -19.55 -10.70
N GLU A 53 -6.97 -19.77 -9.86
CA GLU A 53 -7.19 -19.00 -8.64
C GLU A 53 -6.03 -19.15 -7.65
N LYS A 54 -5.50 -20.37 -7.49
CA LYS A 54 -4.33 -20.63 -6.64
C LYS A 54 -3.08 -19.92 -7.16
N LYS A 55 -2.86 -19.89 -8.48
CA LYS A 55 -1.75 -19.14 -9.09
C LYS A 55 -1.89 -17.64 -8.87
N TYR A 56 -3.09 -17.10 -9.08
CA TYR A 56 -3.40 -15.70 -8.79
C TYR A 56 -3.11 -15.37 -7.32
N GLN A 57 -3.66 -16.16 -6.39
CA GLN A 57 -3.48 -15.95 -4.96
C GLN A 57 -2.00 -16.00 -4.55
N LYS A 58 -1.23 -16.93 -5.11
CA LYS A 58 0.22 -17.03 -4.87
C LYS A 58 0.97 -15.78 -5.34
N ALA A 59 0.66 -15.27 -6.54
CA ALA A 59 1.27 -14.05 -7.06
C ALA A 59 0.90 -12.84 -6.19
N GLN A 60 -0.38 -12.70 -5.84
CA GLN A 60 -0.91 -11.62 -5.02
C GLN A 60 -0.23 -11.55 -3.64
N ILE A 61 -0.14 -12.70 -2.95
CA ILE A 61 0.57 -12.81 -1.66
C ILE A 61 2.06 -12.50 -1.82
N GLY A 62 2.70 -13.03 -2.86
CA GLY A 62 4.12 -12.81 -3.12
C GLY A 62 4.46 -11.33 -3.23
N THR A 63 3.68 -10.58 -4.02
CA THR A 63 3.88 -9.14 -4.21
C THR A 63 3.60 -8.36 -2.93
N ARG A 64 2.53 -8.68 -2.20
CA ARG A 64 2.18 -8.00 -0.95
C ARG A 64 3.22 -8.21 0.15
N ASN A 65 3.78 -9.41 0.26
CA ASN A 65 4.81 -9.72 1.25
C ASN A 65 6.04 -8.80 1.12
N VAL A 66 6.38 -8.34 -0.08
CA VAL A 66 7.50 -7.42 -0.30
C VAL A 66 7.22 -6.08 0.35
N ILE A 67 6.07 -5.46 0.05
CA ILE A 67 5.75 -4.13 0.58
C ILE A 67 5.49 -4.15 2.08
N GLU A 68 4.87 -5.21 2.60
CA GLU A 68 4.64 -5.39 4.04
C GLU A 68 5.97 -5.49 4.81
N ARG A 69 6.96 -6.21 4.26
CA ARG A 69 8.32 -6.27 4.83
C ARG A 69 9.00 -4.91 4.81
N VAL A 70 8.90 -4.16 3.70
CA VAL A 70 9.47 -2.81 3.60
C VAL A 70 8.86 -1.89 4.65
N PHE A 71 7.53 -1.91 4.83
CA PHE A 71 6.89 -1.12 5.89
C PHE A 71 7.32 -1.56 7.29
N GLY A 72 7.52 -2.85 7.53
CA GLY A 72 8.07 -3.36 8.78
C GLY A 72 9.48 -2.82 9.07
N VAL A 73 10.35 -2.77 8.05
CA VAL A 73 11.71 -2.21 8.17
C VAL A 73 11.65 -0.70 8.42
N LEU A 74 10.86 0.04 7.63
CA LEU A 74 10.68 1.48 7.79
C LEU A 74 10.19 1.84 9.20
N LYS A 75 9.17 1.15 9.70
CA LYS A 75 8.60 1.36 11.03
C LYS A 75 9.57 1.06 12.17
N ARG A 76 10.42 0.04 12.01
CA ARG A 76 11.47 -0.31 12.98
C ARG A 76 12.61 0.71 12.98
N ARG A 77 13.04 1.14 11.79
CA ARG A 77 14.18 2.04 11.62
C ARG A 77 13.85 3.50 11.89
N PHE A 78 12.63 3.91 11.57
CA PHE A 78 12.09 5.24 11.83
C PHE A 78 10.85 5.14 12.73
N PRO A 79 11.03 5.03 14.07
CA PRO A 79 9.93 4.84 15.02
C PRO A 79 8.82 5.89 14.94
N VAL A 80 9.11 7.07 14.39
CA VAL A 80 8.12 8.14 14.11
C VAL A 80 6.92 7.64 13.29
N LEU A 81 7.11 6.62 12.44
CA LEU A 81 6.04 5.99 11.66
C LEU A 81 5.17 5.01 12.45
N SER A 82 5.63 4.59 13.64
CA SER A 82 4.96 3.59 14.49
C SER A 82 4.25 4.23 15.68
N VAL A 83 4.86 5.27 16.28
CA VAL A 83 4.34 5.93 17.49
C VAL A 83 3.23 6.95 17.20
N GLY A 84 2.98 7.23 15.92
CA GLY A 84 2.03 8.22 15.44
C GLY A 84 2.65 9.62 15.34
N ILE A 85 2.44 10.27 14.19
CA ILE A 85 2.97 11.61 13.92
C ILE A 85 2.00 12.65 14.45
N ARG A 86 2.43 13.41 15.47
CA ARG A 86 1.61 14.45 16.15
C ARG A 86 1.86 15.86 15.61
N THR A 87 2.15 15.98 14.31
CA THR A 87 2.39 17.26 13.64
C THR A 87 1.22 17.63 12.74
N GLN A 88 1.25 18.83 12.17
CA GLN A 88 0.30 19.21 11.13
C GLN A 88 0.35 18.20 9.96
N PRO A 89 -0.77 17.93 9.26
CA PRO A 89 -0.82 16.93 8.18
C PRO A 89 0.24 17.13 7.09
N LYS A 90 0.52 18.40 6.72
CA LYS A 90 1.57 18.74 5.75
C LYS A 90 2.95 18.28 6.23
N THR A 91 3.30 18.59 7.47
CA THR A 91 4.57 18.17 8.08
C THR A 91 4.64 16.65 8.24
N ALA A 92 3.51 16.00 8.54
CA ALA A 92 3.45 14.55 8.66
C ALA A 92 3.72 13.87 7.32
N LEU A 93 3.12 14.37 6.23
CA LEU A 93 3.39 13.91 4.87
C LEU A 93 4.88 14.08 4.51
N THR A 94 5.45 15.26 4.75
CA THR A 94 6.88 15.50 4.51
C THR A 94 7.76 14.55 5.31
N THR A 95 7.41 14.27 6.56
CA THR A 95 8.14 13.31 7.41
C THR A 95 8.09 11.90 6.81
N ILE A 96 6.92 11.43 6.39
CA ILE A 96 6.75 10.11 5.74
C ILE A 96 7.63 10.02 4.49
N ILE A 97 7.57 11.03 3.60
CA ILE A 97 8.38 11.06 2.38
C ILE A 97 9.88 11.06 2.73
N ALA A 98 10.30 11.89 3.69
CA ALA A 98 11.69 11.96 4.11
C ALA A 98 12.21 10.61 4.62
N THR A 99 11.42 9.87 5.41
CA THR A 99 11.81 8.53 5.86
C THR A 99 11.99 7.53 4.71
N ALA A 100 11.15 7.60 3.68
CA ALA A 100 11.29 6.75 2.50
C ALA A 100 12.54 7.11 1.67
N VAL A 101 12.85 8.40 1.51
CA VAL A 101 14.07 8.87 0.85
C VAL A 101 15.32 8.42 1.61
N LEU A 102 15.34 8.61 2.93
CA LEU A 102 16.45 8.17 3.79
C LEU A 102 16.64 6.66 3.71
N TYR A 103 15.55 5.88 3.75
CA TYR A 103 15.63 4.43 3.58
C TYR A 103 16.28 4.02 2.26
N ASN A 104 15.93 4.68 1.15
CA ASN A 104 16.54 4.40 -0.15
C ASN A 104 18.03 4.76 -0.19
N ILE A 105 18.47 5.80 0.53
CA ILE A 105 19.89 6.15 0.66
C ILE A 105 20.64 5.06 1.42
N LEU A 106 20.07 4.58 2.53
CA LEU A 106 20.67 3.53 3.37
C LEU A 106 20.79 2.20 2.63
N LEU A 107 19.76 1.84 1.86
CA LEU A 107 19.81 0.68 0.97
C LEU A 107 20.96 0.78 -0.05
N LYS A 108 21.20 1.95 -0.63
CA LYS A 108 22.33 2.16 -1.56
C LYS A 108 23.69 2.08 -0.87
N GLN A 109 23.74 2.37 0.43
CA GLN A 109 24.94 2.30 1.25
C GLN A 109 25.18 0.90 1.85
N ASN A 110 24.27 -0.05 1.62
CA ASN A 110 24.29 -1.40 2.21
C ASN A 110 24.29 -1.39 3.75
N ASP A 111 23.57 -0.44 4.36
CA ASP A 111 23.37 -0.31 5.80
C ASP A 111 21.94 -0.71 6.21
#